data_AF-A0A2E5CE73-F1
#
_entry.id   AF-A0A2E5CE73-F1
#
_cell.length_a   1.000
_cell.length_b   1.000
_cell.length_c   1.000
_cell.angle_alpha   90.00
_cell.angle_beta   90.00
_cell.angle_gamma   90.00
#
_symmetry.space_group_name_H-M   'P 1'
#
loop_
_entity.id
_entity.type
_entity.pdbx_description
1 polymer ?
#
loop_
_entity_poly.entity_id
_entity_poly.type
_entity_poly.pdbx_seq_one_letter_code
_entity_poly.pdbx_strand_id
1 'polypeptide(L)'
;MLNRQEEAKHMSVIEVCHYGMKSLFENNPKKALFNKSVLEDVKEHTFNIEEISLIKVLGGHRCDVVAKDAKGHRSFRVILEKNSTFSHFYKISDVREQKLVSKYQWRASL
;
A
#
# COMPACT_ATOMS: atom_id res chain seq x y z
N MET A 1 9.06 -34.68 3.04
CA MET A 1 9.22 -33.40 2.32
C MET A 1 7.89 -32.68 2.40
N LEU A 2 7.77 -31.63 3.21
CA LEU A 2 6.52 -30.86 3.30
C LEU A 2 6.40 -29.99 2.04
N ASN A 3 5.57 -30.43 1.10
CA ASN A 3 5.01 -29.58 0.06
C ASN A 3 4.16 -28.50 0.74
N ARG A 4 4.77 -27.34 1.03
CA ARG A 4 4.01 -26.10 1.15
C ARG A 4 3.71 -25.66 -0.27
N GLN A 5 2.58 -26.13 -0.82
CA GLN A 5 1.86 -25.28 -1.75
C GLN A 5 1.55 -24.01 -0.95
N GLU A 6 2.30 -22.93 -1.20
CA GLU A 6 1.83 -21.59 -0.89
C GLU A 6 0.53 -21.44 -1.67
N GLU A 7 -0.59 -21.78 -1.04
CA GLU A 7 -1.89 -21.38 -1.53
C GLU A 7 -1.79 -19.89 -1.79
N ALA A 8 -1.93 -19.53 -3.07
CA ALA A 8 -2.07 -18.18 -3.55
C ALA A 8 -3.27 -17.56 -2.85
N LYS A 9 -3.08 -17.12 -1.60
CA LYS A 9 -4.14 -16.55 -0.78
C LYS A 9 -4.56 -15.30 -1.52
N HIS A 10 -5.78 -15.31 -2.05
CA HIS A 10 -6.36 -14.16 -2.71
C HIS A 10 -6.39 -13.04 -1.68
N MET A 11 -5.65 -11.96 -1.94
CA MET A 11 -5.68 -10.80 -1.08
C MET A 11 -6.79 -9.85 -1.53
N SER A 12 -7.52 -9.32 -0.57
CA SER A 12 -8.45 -8.22 -0.78
C SER A 12 -7.70 -6.91 -1.08
N VAL A 13 -8.41 -5.93 -1.63
CA VAL A 13 -7.87 -4.59 -1.93
C VAL A 13 -7.25 -3.96 -0.67
N ILE A 14 -7.92 -4.07 0.47
CA ILE A 14 -7.42 -3.51 1.74
C ILE A 14 -6.14 -4.20 2.21
N GLU A 15 -6.05 -5.52 2.07
CA GLU A 15 -4.84 -6.28 2.44
C GLU A 15 -3.65 -5.89 1.56
N VAL A 16 -3.83 -5.80 0.24
CA VAL A 16 -2.75 -5.41 -0.67
C VAL A 16 -2.31 -3.98 -0.41
N CYS A 17 -3.23 -3.05 -0.16
CA CYS A 17 -2.89 -1.68 0.22
C CYS A 17 -2.13 -1.63 1.55
N HIS A 18 -2.57 -2.37 2.57
CA HIS A 18 -1.91 -2.41 3.87
C HIS A 18 -0.52 -3.03 3.79
N TYR A 19 -0.41 -4.27 3.31
CA TYR A 19 0.86 -4.99 3.26
C TYR A 19 1.85 -4.37 2.27
N GLY A 20 1.34 -3.89 1.13
CA GLY A 20 2.15 -3.21 0.14
C GLY A 20 2.74 -1.92 0.72
N MET A 21 1.89 -0.99 1.17
CA MET A 21 2.38 0.29 1.71
C MET A 21 3.23 0.12 2.96
N LYS A 22 2.91 -0.85 3.83
CA LYS A 22 3.78 -1.18 4.98
C LYS A 22 5.17 -1.60 4.51
N SER A 23 5.27 -2.52 3.55
CA SER A 23 6.57 -2.96 3.02
C SER A 23 7.34 -1.84 2.32
N LEU A 24 6.64 -0.91 1.68
CA LEU A 24 7.23 0.27 1.05
C LEU A 24 7.80 1.22 2.11
N PHE A 25 7.04 1.49 3.17
CA PHE A 25 7.44 2.37 4.28
C PHE A 25 8.56 1.79 5.15
N GLU A 26 8.65 0.47 5.25
CA GLU A 26 9.77 -0.24 5.85
C GLU A 26 11.01 -0.29 4.92
N ASN A 27 10.95 0.38 3.77
CA ASN A 27 12.01 0.41 2.76
C ASN A 27 12.42 -0.98 2.23
N ASN A 28 11.48 -1.94 2.26
CA ASN A 28 11.68 -3.30 1.77
C ASN A 28 10.45 -3.76 0.93
N PRO A 29 10.21 -3.12 -0.22
CA PRO A 29 8.99 -3.36 -0.99
C PRO A 29 8.95 -4.80 -1.54
N LYS A 30 7.86 -5.52 -1.23
CA LYS A 30 7.67 -6.90 -1.69
C LYS A 30 7.33 -6.92 -3.18
N LYS A 31 8.27 -7.32 -4.03
CA LYS A 31 8.11 -7.34 -5.50
C LYS A 31 6.82 -7.98 -6.03
N ALA A 32 6.27 -8.97 -5.32
CA ALA A 32 5.01 -9.61 -5.68
C ALA A 32 3.78 -8.68 -5.58
N LEU A 33 3.84 -7.64 -4.76
CA LEU A 33 2.75 -6.69 -4.51
C LEU A 33 2.80 -5.43 -5.37
N PHE A 34 3.87 -5.20 -6.12
CA PHE A 34 4.10 -3.96 -6.87
C PHE A 34 4.35 -4.23 -8.35
N ASN A 35 3.89 -3.32 -9.19
CA ASN A 35 4.37 -3.21 -10.55
C ASN A 35 5.81 -2.70 -10.58
N LYS A 36 6.56 -3.12 -11.61
CA LYS A 36 7.98 -2.79 -11.74
C LYS A 36 8.23 -1.28 -11.80
N SER A 37 7.38 -0.55 -12.52
CA SER A 37 7.45 0.91 -12.63
C SER A 37 7.40 1.59 -11.26
N VAL A 38 6.48 1.17 -10.39
CA VAL A 38 6.36 1.74 -9.03
C VAL A 38 7.64 1.49 -8.22
N LEU A 39 8.23 0.29 -8.34
CA LEU A 39 9.49 -0.02 -7.66
C LEU A 39 10.66 0.81 -8.17
N GLU A 40 10.67 1.14 -9.46
CA GLU A 40 11.67 2.01 -10.07
C GLU A 40 11.52 3.45 -9.58
N ASP A 41 10.29 3.98 -9.51
CA ASP A 41 10.00 5.33 -9.06
C ASP A 41 10.39 5.58 -7.59
N VAL A 42 10.21 4.56 -6.74
CA VAL A 42 10.49 4.67 -5.29
C VAL A 42 11.88 4.20 -4.89
N LYS A 43 12.71 3.72 -5.83
CA LYS A 43 14.00 3.07 -5.53
C LYS A 43 14.98 3.98 -4.76
N GLU A 44 14.97 5.27 -5.07
CA GLU A 44 15.87 6.26 -4.46
C GLU A 44 15.24 6.98 -3.27
N HIS A 45 13.97 6.67 -2.96
CA HIS A 45 13.24 7.30 -1.87
C HIS A 45 13.34 6.47 -0.59
N THR A 46 13.84 7.08 0.48
CA THR A 46 13.78 6.51 1.82
C THR A 46 12.57 7.08 2.57
N PHE A 47 11.66 6.20 2.97
CA PHE A 47 10.53 6.55 3.80
C PHE A 47 10.94 6.50 5.28
N ASN A 48 10.57 7.56 6.02
CA ASN A 48 10.68 7.63 7.47
C ASN A 48 9.27 7.73 8.06
N ILE A 49 8.51 6.65 7.94
CA ILE A 49 7.14 6.53 8.46
C ILE A 49 7.17 5.73 9.75
N GLU A 50 6.50 6.24 10.79
CA GLU A 50 6.38 5.59 12.10
C GLU A 50 5.29 4.51 12.07
N GLU A 51 4.11 4.84 11.51
CA GLU A 51 2.97 3.92 11.44
C GLU A 51 1.99 4.27 10.32
N ILE A 52 1.15 3.29 9.95
CA ILE A 52 -0.04 3.50 9.12
C ILE A 52 -1.23 3.72 10.06
N SER A 53 -1.79 4.92 10.04
CA SER A 53 -2.87 5.32 10.96
C SER A 53 -4.27 5.01 10.41
N LEU A 54 -4.44 4.99 9.09
CA LEU A 54 -5.72 4.69 8.44
C LEU A 54 -5.51 4.10 7.05
N ILE A 55 -6.37 3.14 6.69
CA ILE A 55 -6.55 2.72 5.31
C ILE A 55 -8.03 2.82 4.99
N LYS A 56 -8.35 3.61 3.98
CA LYS A 56 -9.70 3.75 3.46
C LYS A 56 -9.74 3.19 2.04
N VAL A 57 -10.46 2.11 1.85
CA VAL A 57 -10.76 1.62 0.51
C VAL A 57 -11.70 2.63 -0.16
N LEU A 58 -11.30 3.09 -1.33
CA LEU A 58 -12.14 3.87 -2.22
C LEU A 58 -12.80 2.92 -3.21
N GLY A 59 -13.93 3.32 -3.79
CA GLY A 59 -14.63 2.50 -4.78
C GLY A 59 -13.69 1.98 -5.88
N GLY A 60 -13.83 0.71 -6.24
CA GLY A 60 -12.95 0.00 -7.18
C GLY A 60 -11.68 -0.53 -6.51
N HIS A 61 -10.54 -0.41 -7.20
CA HIS A 61 -9.25 -0.95 -6.79
C HIS A 61 -8.32 0.15 -6.28
N ARG A 62 -8.81 1.02 -5.38
CA ARG A 62 -8.09 2.20 -4.91
C ARG A 62 -8.16 2.30 -3.39
N CYS A 63 -7.12 2.84 -2.78
CA CYS A 63 -7.08 3.12 -1.35
C CYS A 63 -6.49 4.50 -1.08
N ASP A 64 -7.00 5.18 -0.06
CA ASP A 64 -6.26 6.24 0.62
C ASP A 64 -5.59 5.63 1.85
N VAL A 65 -4.28 5.76 1.95
CA VAL A 65 -3.47 5.33 3.09
C VAL A 65 -2.95 6.56 3.80
N VAL A 66 -3.27 6.70 5.08
CA VAL A 66 -2.74 7.77 5.93
C VAL A 66 -1.67 7.19 6.83
N ALA A 67 -0.50 7.81 6.81
CA ALA A 67 0.65 7.39 7.59
C ALA A 67 1.16 8.56 8.42
N LYS A 68 1.77 8.25 9.57
CA LYS A 68 2.35 9.21 10.48
C LYS A 68 3.87 9.17 10.39
N ASP A 69 4.49 10.34 10.34
CA ASP A 69 5.92 10.54 10.50
C ASP A 69 6.20 11.61 11.56
N ALA A 70 7.48 11.90 11.79
CA ALA A 70 7.92 12.91 12.76
C ALA A 70 7.39 14.34 12.46
N LYS A 71 6.93 14.62 11.23
CA LYS A 71 6.39 15.91 10.81
C LYS A 71 4.86 15.97 10.90
N GLY A 72 4.19 14.83 11.04
CA GLY A 72 2.74 14.74 11.20
C GLY A 72 2.14 13.61 10.38
N HIS A 73 0.96 13.85 9.81
CA HIS A 73 0.28 12.86 8.97
C HIS A 73 0.50 13.19 7.49
N ARG A 74 0.67 12.16 6.68
CA ARG A 74 0.76 12.22 5.20
C ARG A 74 -0.24 11.25 4.61
N SER A 75 -0.84 11.60 3.48
CA SER A 75 -1.80 10.75 2.79
C SER A 75 -1.23 10.31 1.45
N PHE A 76 -1.46 9.05 1.12
CA PHE A 76 -1.04 8.42 -0.11
C PHE A 76 -2.27 7.82 -0.80
N ARG A 77 -2.48 8.21 -2.06
CA ARG A 77 -3.41 7.54 -2.94
C ARG A 77 -2.70 6.36 -3.57
N VAL A 78 -3.29 5.18 -3.39
CA VAL A 78 -2.78 3.91 -3.90
C VAL A 78 -3.77 3.38 -4.92
N ILE A 79 -3.29 3.05 -6.11
CA ILE A 79 -4.08 2.41 -7.15
C ILE A 79 -3.56 0.99 -7.33
N LEU A 80 -4.49 0.03 -7.38
CA LEU A 80 -4.22 -1.35 -7.68
C LEU A 80 -4.67 -1.69 -9.10
N GLU A 81 -3.86 -2.47 -9.79
CA GLU A 81 -4.22 -3.18 -11.01
C GLU A 81 -4.73 -4.57 -10.66
N LYS A 82 -5.82 -4.99 -11.30
CA LYS A 82 -6.38 -6.34 -11.16
C LYS A 82 -6.03 -7.18 -12.38
N ASN A 83 -5.37 -8.32 -12.18
CA ASN A 83 -5.04 -9.25 -13.24
C ASN A 83 -5.00 -10.69 -12.69
N SER A 84 -5.70 -11.62 -13.35
CA SER A 84 -5.76 -13.03 -12.93
C SER A 84 -4.42 -13.77 -13.05
N THR A 85 -3.45 -13.22 -13.79
CA THR A 85 -2.09 -13.76 -13.89
C THR A 85 -1.22 -13.41 -12.69
N PHE A 86 -1.65 -12.46 -11.84
CA PHE A 86 -0.91 -12.10 -10.64
C PHE A 86 -1.14 -13.13 -9.53
N SER A 87 -0.08 -13.45 -8.77
CA SER A 87 -0.13 -14.46 -7.70
C SER A 87 -1.20 -14.19 -6.63
N HIS A 88 -1.66 -12.95 -6.47
CA HIS A 88 -2.71 -12.56 -5.53
C HIS A 88 -3.78 -11.65 -6.15
N PHE A 89 -4.00 -11.73 -7.47
CA PHE A 89 -4.97 -10.95 -8.25
C PHE A 89 -4.72 -9.44 -8.36
N TYR A 90 -4.06 -8.83 -7.39
CA TYR A 90 -3.80 -7.39 -7.37
C TYR A 90 -2.32 -7.07 -7.24
N LYS A 91 -1.91 -5.96 -7.86
CA LYS A 91 -0.62 -5.30 -7.63
C LYS A 91 -0.83 -3.81 -7.52
N ILE A 92 0.00 -3.14 -6.72
CA ILE A 92 0.08 -1.69 -6.66
C ILE A 92 0.69 -1.19 -7.98
N SER A 93 -0.08 -0.40 -8.72
CA SER A 93 0.29 0.15 -10.02
C SER A 93 0.66 1.62 -9.98
N ASP A 94 0.24 2.35 -8.94
CA ASP A 94 0.58 3.76 -8.73
C ASP A 94 0.47 4.09 -7.24
N VAL A 95 1.43 4.89 -6.73
CA VAL A 95 1.44 5.44 -5.37
C VAL A 95 1.76 6.91 -5.49
N ARG A 96 0.85 7.76 -5.01
CA ARG A 96 1.03 9.21 -5.03
C ARG A 96 0.75 9.81 -3.68
N GLU A 97 1.68 10.60 -3.18
CA GLU A 97 1.38 11.46 -2.04
C GLU A 97 0.34 12.52 -2.45
N GLN A 98 -0.60 12.79 -1.54
CA GLN A 98 -1.63 13.80 -1.71
C GLN A 98 -1.73 14.65 -0.44
N LYS A 99 -2.15 15.90 -0.63
CA LYS A 99 -2.45 16.78 0.51
C LYS A 99 -3.60 16.19 1.32
N LEU A 100 -3.42 16.16 2.64
CA LEU A 100 -4.53 15.92 3.54
C LEU A 100 -5.50 17.10 3.47
N VAL A 101 -6.72 16.81 3.03
CA VAL A 101 -7.76 17.82 2.81
C VAL A 101 -8.42 18.20 4.14
N SER A 102 -8.38 17.32 5.15
CA SER A 102 -8.96 17.61 6.47
C SER A 102 -8.32 16.82 7.61
N LYS A 103 -8.26 17.43 8.79
CA LYS A 103 -7.80 16.78 10.04
C LYS A 103 -8.68 15.59 10.45
N TYR A 104 -9.92 15.51 9.95
CA TYR A 104 -10.81 14.39 10.22
C TYR A 104 -10.38 13.10 9.51
N GLN A 105 -9.54 13.19 8.47
CA GLN A 105 -9.08 12.02 7.71
C GLN A 105 -8.13 11.12 8.51
N TRP A 106 -7.54 11.59 9.62
CA TRP A 106 -6.76 10.76 10.54
C TRP A 106 -7.37 10.64 11.94
N ARG A 107 -8.41 11.43 12.25
CA ARG A 107 -9.11 11.39 13.55
C ARG A 107 -10.22 10.35 13.62
N ALA A 108 -10.65 9.77 12.50
CA ALA A 108 -11.73 8.79 12.47
C ALA A 108 -11.36 7.40 13.06
N SER A 109 -10.16 7.26 13.62
CA SER A 109 -9.65 6.03 14.23
C SER A 109 -9.62 6.06 15.78
N LEU A 110 -10.24 7.07 16.42
CA LEU A 110 -10.40 7.16 17.88
C LEU A 110 -11.78 6.70 18.34
#